data_AF-A0A5N0VF67-F1
#
_entry.id   AF-A0A5N0VF67-F1
#
_cell.length_a   1.000
_cell.length_b   1.000
_cell.length_c   1.000
_cell.angle_alpha   90.00
_cell.angle_beta   90.00
_cell.angle_gamma   90.00
#
_symmetry.space_group_name_H-M   'P 1'
#
loop_
_entity.id
_entity.type
_entity.pdbx_description
1 polymer ?
#
loop_
_entity_poly.entity_id
_entity_poly.type
_entity_poly.pdbx_seq_one_letter_code
_entity_poly.pdbx_strand_id
1 'polypeptide(L)'
;MLRTAALELASVLTHLVRYPTGFGQPQPVAPAGATELPLVVLPGFADNTSIFTELRQALEARQVGPVVSFSYSPWVRDVRTAGARLAEQIETLCEISGSATVGVVGHSLGGLIARYYVQRLGGHVRAETVVTLATPHAGTLAAWLAPPLQLARQLRPGSELMIELAEPAPGCTTEFVAFSGDADQIVLPLRNARLEHPDLRALNVQVHGAGHLGIASHRQVIEEICALFEPVRAPAVPMSRTA
;
A
#
# COMPACT_ATOMS: atom_id res chain seq x y z
N MET A 1 21.27 11.55 11.31
CA MET A 1 20.69 12.65 10.49
C MET A 1 21.39 12.79 9.13
N LEU A 2 22.69 13.14 9.06
CA LEU A 2 23.40 13.28 7.76
C LEU A 2 23.35 12.03 6.86
N ARG A 3 23.50 10.84 7.45
CA ARG A 3 23.49 9.56 6.72
C ARG A 3 22.11 9.19 6.17
N THR A 4 21.05 9.49 6.91
CA THR A 4 19.66 9.25 6.50
C THR A 4 19.23 10.24 5.42
N ALA A 5 19.60 11.51 5.55
CA ALA A 5 19.39 12.51 4.50
C ALA A 5 20.16 12.17 3.21
N ALA A 6 21.38 11.62 3.33
CA ALA A 6 22.14 11.14 2.17
C ALA A 6 21.52 9.89 1.51
N LEU A 7 20.89 9.00 2.28
CA LEU A 7 20.16 7.84 1.76
C LEU A 7 18.84 8.25 1.09
N GLU A 8 18.12 9.21 1.64
CA GLU A 8 16.95 9.83 0.98
C GLU A 8 17.38 10.56 -0.31
N LEU A 9 18.48 11.30 -0.29
CA LEU A 9 19.02 11.96 -1.48
C LEU A 9 19.48 10.93 -2.52
N ALA A 10 20.09 9.81 -2.10
CA ALA A 10 20.49 8.72 -2.97
C ALA A 10 19.27 7.95 -3.53
N SER A 11 18.20 7.81 -2.75
CA SER A 11 16.92 7.25 -3.20
C SER A 11 16.27 8.16 -4.23
N VAL A 12 16.19 9.47 -3.95
CA VAL A 12 15.71 10.51 -4.90
C VAL A 12 16.57 10.53 -6.17
N LEU A 13 17.90 10.47 -6.06
CA LEU A 13 18.81 10.44 -7.21
C LEU A 13 18.69 9.14 -8.00
N THR A 14 18.56 7.98 -7.34
CA THR A 14 18.30 6.69 -8.00
C THR A 14 16.94 6.70 -8.70
N HIS A 15 15.94 7.32 -8.08
CA HIS A 15 14.58 7.50 -8.60
C HIS A 15 14.56 8.43 -9.83
N LEU A 16 15.35 9.52 -9.82
CA LEU A 16 15.49 10.45 -10.94
C LEU A 16 16.34 9.89 -12.09
N VAL A 17 17.41 9.15 -11.78
CA VAL A 17 18.29 8.53 -12.79
C VAL A 17 17.59 7.36 -13.49
N ARG A 18 16.71 6.63 -12.80
CA ARG A 18 15.99 5.49 -13.38
C ARG A 18 14.82 5.90 -14.28
N TYR A 19 14.36 7.16 -14.29
CA TYR A 19 13.33 7.63 -15.24
C TYR A 19 13.33 9.16 -15.47
N PRO A 20 13.70 9.65 -16.67
CA PRO A 20 13.33 11.00 -17.10
C PRO A 20 11.85 11.09 -17.51
N THR A 21 11.24 10.00 -17.98
CA THR A 21 9.89 9.97 -18.57
C THR A 21 9.35 8.52 -18.56
N GLY A 22 8.31 8.19 -17.78
CA GLY A 22 7.92 6.78 -17.59
C GLY A 22 6.48 6.55 -17.17
N PHE A 23 5.50 7.02 -17.96
CA PHE A 23 4.11 6.60 -17.83
C PHE A 23 3.94 5.22 -18.47
N GLY A 24 4.04 4.15 -17.66
CA GLY A 24 3.89 2.77 -18.10
C GLY A 24 2.42 2.36 -18.25
N GLN A 25 2.08 1.75 -19.38
CA GLN A 25 0.79 1.12 -19.68
C GLN A 25 0.46 0.00 -18.66
N PRO A 26 -0.83 -0.32 -18.43
CA PRO A 26 -1.21 -1.48 -17.64
C PRO A 26 -0.57 -2.75 -18.22
N GLN A 27 0.12 -3.52 -17.39
CA GLN A 27 0.71 -4.79 -17.79
C GLN A 27 -0.42 -5.83 -17.92
N PRO A 28 -0.53 -6.58 -19.04
CA PRO A 28 -1.51 -7.64 -19.17
C PRO A 28 -1.31 -8.69 -18.08
N VAL A 29 -2.35 -8.96 -17.30
CA VAL A 29 -2.37 -10.06 -16.33
C VAL A 29 -2.52 -11.35 -17.12
N ALA A 30 -1.52 -12.23 -17.09
CA ALA A 30 -1.71 -13.61 -17.51
C ALA A 30 -2.67 -14.29 -16.52
N PRO A 31 -3.56 -15.20 -16.95
CA PRO A 31 -4.43 -15.91 -16.02
C PRO A 31 -3.56 -16.64 -15.01
N ALA A 32 -3.65 -16.21 -13.75
CA ALA A 32 -3.02 -16.90 -12.63
C ALA A 32 -3.62 -18.31 -12.53
N GLY A 33 -2.83 -19.28 -12.05
CA GLY A 33 -3.44 -20.51 -11.56
C GLY A 33 -4.43 -20.15 -10.45
N ALA A 34 -5.58 -20.84 -10.37
CA ALA A 34 -6.72 -20.55 -9.47
C ALA A 34 -6.41 -20.60 -7.95
N THR A 35 -5.14 -20.56 -7.55
CA THR A 35 -4.61 -20.72 -6.19
C THR A 35 -3.69 -19.59 -5.75
N GLU A 36 -3.42 -18.60 -6.61
CA GLU A 36 -2.48 -17.52 -6.35
C GLU A 36 -3.21 -16.23 -5.94
N LEU A 37 -2.97 -15.73 -4.71
CA LEU A 37 -3.56 -14.49 -4.19
C LEU A 37 -3.00 -13.28 -4.94
N PRO A 38 -3.81 -12.53 -5.73
CA PRO A 38 -3.32 -11.34 -6.40
C PRO A 38 -2.96 -10.26 -5.38
N LEU A 39 -1.80 -9.62 -5.56
CA LEU A 39 -1.33 -8.51 -4.73
C LEU A 39 -1.42 -7.20 -5.49
N VAL A 40 -2.28 -6.28 -5.02
CA VAL A 40 -2.46 -4.96 -5.61
C VAL A 40 -1.53 -3.96 -4.92
N VAL A 41 -0.64 -3.33 -5.68
CA VAL A 41 0.26 -2.28 -5.17
C VAL A 41 -0.21 -0.88 -5.60
N LEU A 42 -0.32 0.05 -4.64
CA LEU A 42 -0.82 1.41 -4.85
C LEU A 42 0.27 2.44 -4.51
N PRO A 43 0.82 3.17 -5.51
CA PRO A 43 1.85 4.19 -5.26
C PRO A 43 1.26 5.40 -4.53
N GLY A 44 2.12 6.28 -4.02
CA GLY A 44 1.76 7.56 -3.40
C GLY A 44 1.58 8.72 -4.39
N PHE A 45 1.40 9.93 -3.84
CA PHE A 45 1.26 11.15 -4.64
C PHE A 45 2.61 11.56 -5.24
N ALA A 46 2.65 11.75 -6.57
CA ALA A 46 3.87 12.01 -7.35
C ALA A 46 4.93 10.89 -7.32
N ASP A 47 4.60 9.73 -6.76
CA ASP A 47 5.36 8.49 -6.94
C ASP A 47 4.96 7.81 -8.27
N ASN A 48 5.84 6.96 -8.77
CA ASN A 48 5.52 6.02 -9.83
C ASN A 48 5.59 4.58 -9.29
N THR A 49 5.19 3.60 -10.09
CA THR A 49 5.20 2.18 -9.69
C THR A 49 6.58 1.64 -9.32
N SER A 50 7.67 2.37 -9.62
CA SER A 50 9.04 1.95 -9.29
C SER A 50 9.34 1.96 -7.80
N ILE A 51 8.55 2.65 -6.97
CA ILE A 51 8.70 2.60 -5.50
C ILE A 51 8.53 1.17 -4.95
N PHE A 52 7.83 0.31 -5.69
CA PHE A 52 7.64 -1.09 -5.35
C PHE A 52 8.58 -2.04 -6.12
N THR A 53 9.62 -1.56 -6.81
CA THR A 53 10.47 -2.43 -7.64
C THR A 53 11.12 -3.53 -6.79
N GLU A 54 11.76 -3.15 -5.69
CA GLU A 54 12.43 -4.07 -4.78
C GLU A 54 11.43 -5.03 -4.11
N LEU A 55 10.25 -4.52 -3.74
CA LEU A 55 9.17 -5.36 -3.19
C LEU A 55 8.69 -6.39 -4.22
N ARG A 56 8.43 -5.97 -5.47
CA ARG A 56 8.00 -6.86 -6.56
C ARG A 56 9.02 -7.95 -6.83
N GLN A 57 10.30 -7.58 -6.94
CA GLN A 57 11.38 -8.55 -7.13
C GLN A 57 11.46 -9.56 -5.97
N ALA A 58 11.28 -9.09 -4.73
CA ALA A 58 11.31 -9.96 -3.56
C ALA A 58 10.10 -10.91 -3.47
N LEU A 59 8.91 -10.46 -3.86
CA LEU A 59 7.69 -11.27 -3.94
C LEU A 59 7.78 -12.30 -5.07
N GLU A 60 8.23 -11.89 -6.26
CA GLU A 60 8.46 -12.77 -7.41
C GLU A 60 9.47 -13.88 -7.09
N ALA A 61 10.58 -13.52 -6.43
CA ALA A 61 11.58 -14.50 -5.98
C ALA A 61 11.04 -15.54 -5.00
N ARG A 62 9.94 -15.23 -4.31
CA ARG A 62 9.25 -16.11 -3.34
C ARG A 62 8.00 -16.75 -3.92
N GLN A 63 7.69 -16.52 -5.19
CA GLN A 63 6.48 -17.01 -5.86
C GLN A 63 5.19 -16.53 -5.15
N VAL A 64 5.21 -15.29 -4.67
CA VAL A 64 4.05 -14.62 -4.08
C VAL A 64 3.52 -13.62 -5.09
N GLY A 65 2.22 -13.70 -5.42
CA GLY A 65 1.59 -12.90 -6.45
C GLY A 65 0.65 -13.75 -7.31
N PRO A 66 0.12 -13.21 -8.42
CA PRO A 66 0.68 -12.13 -9.23
C PRO A 66 0.61 -10.73 -8.59
N VAL A 67 1.62 -9.89 -8.82
CA VAL A 67 1.63 -8.49 -8.35
C VAL A 67 1.11 -7.55 -9.44
N VAL A 68 0.01 -6.86 -9.16
CA VAL A 68 -0.67 -5.94 -10.06
C VAL A 68 -0.53 -4.51 -9.55
N SER A 69 -0.05 -3.59 -10.39
CA SER A 69 0.06 -2.19 -10.02
C SER A 69 -1.23 -1.43 -10.37
N PHE A 70 -1.80 -0.77 -9.37
CA PHE A 70 -2.93 0.13 -9.57
C PHE A 70 -2.42 1.50 -10.02
N SER A 71 -2.72 1.84 -11.28
CA SER A 71 -2.40 3.15 -11.84
C SER A 71 -3.62 4.05 -11.74
N TYR A 72 -3.55 5.10 -10.93
CA TYR A 72 -4.51 6.20 -10.94
C TYR A 72 -3.91 7.43 -11.61
N SER A 73 -4.78 8.34 -12.06
CA SER A 73 -4.34 9.56 -12.75
C SER A 73 -3.38 10.36 -11.84
N PRO A 74 -2.25 10.87 -12.36
CA PRO A 74 -1.37 11.79 -11.62
C PRO A 74 -2.12 13.04 -11.13
N TRP A 75 -3.28 13.32 -11.72
CA TRP A 75 -4.21 14.36 -11.34
C TRP A 75 -5.33 13.85 -10.45
N VAL A 76 -5.12 12.80 -9.65
CA VAL A 76 -6.08 12.42 -8.61
C VAL A 76 -6.34 13.65 -7.74
N ARG A 77 -7.58 14.13 -7.80
CA ARG A 77 -8.04 15.29 -7.04
C ARG A 77 -8.71 14.88 -5.75
N ASP A 78 -9.12 13.61 -5.65
CA ASP A 78 -10.02 13.13 -4.62
C ASP A 78 -9.80 11.65 -4.30
N VAL A 79 -9.62 11.36 -3.01
CA VAL A 79 -9.39 9.99 -2.50
C VAL A 79 -10.63 9.12 -2.66
N ARG A 80 -11.84 9.68 -2.54
CA ARG A 80 -13.09 8.93 -2.66
C ARG A 80 -13.27 8.38 -4.07
N THR A 81 -13.06 9.24 -5.06
CA THR A 81 -13.07 8.90 -6.48
C THR A 81 -12.01 7.84 -6.80
N ALA A 82 -10.81 7.97 -6.23
CA ALA A 82 -9.77 6.97 -6.42
C ALA A 82 -10.13 5.63 -5.76
N GLY A 83 -10.77 5.65 -4.58
CA GLY A 83 -11.25 4.44 -3.90
C GLY A 83 -12.35 3.72 -4.68
N ALA A 84 -13.29 4.46 -5.27
CA ALA A 84 -14.32 3.88 -6.15
C ALA A 84 -13.70 3.19 -7.37
N ARG A 85 -12.69 3.81 -8.01
CA ARG A 85 -11.96 3.19 -9.12
C ARG A 85 -11.16 1.97 -8.69
N LEU A 86 -10.59 1.99 -7.49
CA LEU A 86 -9.92 0.82 -6.91
C LEU A 86 -10.92 -0.33 -6.74
N ALA A 87 -12.12 -0.06 -6.25
CA ALA A 87 -13.17 -1.07 -6.11
C ALA A 87 -13.50 -1.74 -7.46
N GLU A 88 -13.74 -0.96 -8.50
CA GLU A 88 -14.03 -1.47 -9.86
C GLU A 88 -12.89 -2.35 -10.41
N GLN A 89 -11.64 -1.93 -10.20
CA GLN A 89 -10.48 -2.69 -10.66
C GLN A 89 -10.25 -3.97 -9.86
N ILE A 90 -10.50 -3.97 -8.55
CA ILE A 90 -10.39 -5.18 -7.73
C ILE A 90 -11.45 -6.20 -8.13
N GLU A 91 -12.70 -5.78 -8.37
CA GLU A 91 -13.74 -6.71 -8.85
C GLU A 91 -13.34 -7.33 -10.20
N THR A 92 -12.87 -6.50 -11.14
CA THR A 92 -12.37 -6.97 -12.45
C THR A 92 -11.20 -7.94 -12.28
N LEU A 93 -10.28 -7.65 -11.37
CA LEU A 93 -9.13 -8.51 -11.10
C LEU A 93 -9.56 -9.85 -10.50
N CYS A 94 -10.52 -9.86 -9.56
CA CYS A 94 -11.10 -11.08 -9.01
C CYS A 94 -11.79 -11.91 -10.11
N GLU A 95 -12.55 -11.27 -11.00
CA GLU A 95 -13.20 -11.95 -12.14
C GLU A 95 -12.18 -12.61 -13.09
N ILE A 96 -11.11 -11.90 -13.44
CA ILE A 96 -10.08 -12.39 -14.37
C ILE A 96 -9.19 -13.45 -13.74
N SER A 97 -8.81 -13.26 -12.47
CA SER A 97 -7.92 -14.18 -11.76
C SER A 97 -8.64 -15.41 -11.20
N GLY A 98 -9.97 -15.34 -11.02
CA GLY A 98 -10.75 -16.34 -10.30
C GLY A 98 -10.53 -16.31 -8.78
N SER A 99 -9.72 -15.38 -8.26
CA SER A 99 -9.50 -15.23 -6.82
C SER A 99 -10.71 -14.56 -6.15
N ALA A 100 -11.13 -15.07 -5.00
CA ALA A 100 -12.20 -14.45 -4.22
C ALA A 100 -11.75 -13.15 -3.54
N THR A 101 -10.46 -13.06 -3.22
CA THR A 101 -9.84 -11.98 -2.45
C THR A 101 -8.50 -11.54 -3.05
N VAL A 102 -8.00 -10.40 -2.59
CA VAL A 102 -6.71 -9.81 -2.97
C VAL A 102 -5.97 -9.33 -1.73
N GLY A 103 -4.64 -9.34 -1.78
CA GLY A 103 -3.82 -8.57 -0.84
C GLY A 103 -3.59 -7.16 -1.39
N VAL A 104 -3.46 -6.18 -0.51
CA VAL A 104 -3.25 -4.79 -0.92
C VAL A 104 -2.05 -4.19 -0.19
N VAL A 105 -1.15 -3.54 -0.93
CA VAL A 105 -0.03 -2.77 -0.37
C VAL A 105 -0.09 -1.35 -0.89
N GLY A 106 -0.35 -0.38 -0.01
CA GLY A 106 -0.45 1.03 -0.38
C GLY A 106 0.64 1.87 0.26
N HIS A 107 1.33 2.69 -0.53
CA HIS A 107 2.29 3.67 -0.02
C HIS A 107 1.67 5.06 0.03
N SER A 108 1.91 5.79 1.12
CA SER A 108 1.48 7.18 1.30
C SER A 108 -0.01 7.35 0.97
N LEU A 109 -0.35 8.15 -0.04
CA LEU A 109 -1.70 8.32 -0.59
C LEU A 109 -2.36 6.99 -1.00
N GLY A 110 -1.62 6.05 -1.60
CA GLY A 110 -2.13 4.75 -2.02
C GLY A 110 -2.69 3.94 -0.84
N GLY A 111 -2.07 4.04 0.34
CA GLY A 111 -2.59 3.42 1.55
C GLY A 111 -3.88 4.08 2.07
N LEU A 112 -4.04 5.40 1.90
CA LEU A 112 -5.31 6.08 2.22
C LEU A 112 -6.43 5.68 1.25
N ILE A 113 -6.12 5.52 -0.05
CA ILE A 113 -7.07 5.04 -1.04
C ILE A 113 -7.52 3.60 -0.69
N ALA A 114 -6.57 2.72 -0.35
CA ALA A 114 -6.85 1.36 0.07
C ALA A 114 -7.70 1.33 1.36
N ARG A 115 -7.35 2.13 2.37
CA ARG A 115 -8.15 2.25 3.60
C ARG A 115 -9.57 2.72 3.30
N TYR A 116 -9.73 3.77 2.49
CA TYR A 116 -11.05 4.28 2.12
C TYR A 116 -11.88 3.20 1.42
N TYR A 117 -11.28 2.46 0.49
CA TYR A 117 -11.95 1.35 -0.18
C TYR A 117 -12.50 0.30 0.79
N VAL A 118 -11.65 -0.24 1.68
CA VAL A 118 -12.09 -1.31 2.58
C VAL A 118 -13.03 -0.82 3.67
N GLN A 119 -12.80 0.38 4.19
CA GLN A 119 -13.55 0.96 5.31
C GLN A 119 -14.89 1.56 4.89
N ARG A 120 -14.96 2.23 3.73
CA ARG A 120 -16.12 3.05 3.32
C ARG A 120 -16.90 2.46 2.14
N LEU A 121 -16.27 1.65 1.31
CA LEU A 121 -16.88 1.12 0.08
C LEU A 121 -17.17 -0.38 0.16
N GLY A 122 -17.07 -0.98 1.35
CA GLY A 122 -17.32 -2.41 1.54
C GLY A 122 -16.19 -3.31 1.02
N GLY A 123 -15.04 -2.75 0.67
CA GLY A 123 -13.91 -3.50 0.10
C GLY A 123 -13.30 -4.55 1.03
N HIS A 124 -13.63 -4.54 2.32
CA HIS A 124 -13.15 -5.53 3.29
C HIS A 124 -13.54 -6.97 2.92
N VAL A 125 -14.59 -7.18 2.12
CA VAL A 125 -14.99 -8.52 1.64
C VAL A 125 -14.04 -9.08 0.57
N ARG A 126 -13.26 -8.22 -0.09
CA ARG A 126 -12.27 -8.61 -1.11
C ARG A 126 -10.84 -8.48 -0.61
N ALA A 127 -10.56 -7.54 0.28
CA ALA A 127 -9.22 -7.30 0.79
C ALA A 127 -9.13 -7.70 2.27
N GLU A 128 -8.74 -8.95 2.52
CA GLU A 128 -8.56 -9.48 3.87
C GLU A 128 -7.39 -8.82 4.59
N THR A 129 -6.30 -8.51 3.85
CA THR A 129 -5.10 -7.89 4.41
C THR A 129 -4.72 -6.64 3.61
N VAL A 130 -4.55 -5.52 4.31
CA VAL A 130 -4.05 -4.26 3.76
C VAL A 130 -2.77 -3.85 4.49
N VAL A 131 -1.67 -3.77 3.75
CA VAL A 131 -0.42 -3.18 4.23
C VAL A 131 -0.35 -1.72 3.81
N THR A 132 -0.05 -0.82 4.75
CA THR A 132 0.15 0.60 4.45
C THR A 132 1.56 1.05 4.82
N LEU A 133 2.23 1.78 3.93
CA LEU A 133 3.60 2.24 4.09
C LEU A 133 3.63 3.77 4.15
N ALA A 134 4.06 4.34 5.27
CA ALA A 134 4.14 5.79 5.46
C ALA A 134 2.84 6.54 5.09
N THR A 135 1.69 5.94 5.39
CA THR A 135 0.37 6.47 5.04
C THR A 135 -0.10 7.48 6.07
N PRO A 136 -0.51 8.71 5.68
CA PRO A 136 -0.99 9.73 6.61
C PRO A 136 -2.43 9.45 7.06
N HIS A 137 -2.63 8.42 7.90
CA HIS A 137 -3.92 7.95 8.40
C HIS A 137 -4.73 9.00 9.17
N ALA A 138 -4.07 9.96 9.81
CA ALA A 138 -4.70 11.13 10.44
C ALA A 138 -4.36 12.45 9.73
N GLY A 139 -3.96 12.36 8.46
CA GLY A 139 -3.47 13.48 7.66
C GLY A 139 -2.04 13.89 8.01
N THR A 140 -1.52 14.92 7.34
CA THR A 140 -0.20 15.47 7.60
C THR A 140 -0.18 16.99 7.58
N LEU A 141 0.58 17.58 8.51
CA LEU A 141 0.85 19.01 8.54
C LEU A 141 1.61 19.48 7.29
N ALA A 142 2.41 18.63 6.66
CA ALA A 142 3.11 18.96 5.41
C ALA A 142 2.13 19.32 4.27
N ALA A 143 0.89 18.83 4.32
CA ALA A 143 -0.12 19.12 3.31
C ALA A 143 -0.58 20.60 3.29
N TRP A 144 -0.24 21.38 4.33
CA TRP A 144 -0.45 22.83 4.34
C TRP A 144 0.58 23.58 3.49
N LEU A 145 1.71 22.95 3.12
CA LEU A 145 2.77 23.55 2.29
C LEU A 145 2.45 23.49 0.78
N ALA A 146 1.45 22.71 0.37
CA ALA A 146 1.01 22.60 -1.02
C ALA A 146 -0.48 22.99 -1.22
N PRO A 147 -0.91 24.20 -0.77
CA PRO A 147 -2.33 24.55 -0.74
C PRO A 147 -3.06 24.64 -2.10
N PRO A 148 -2.42 24.93 -3.26
CA PRO A 148 -3.13 24.95 -4.54
C PRO A 148 -3.65 23.58 -4.98
N LEU A 149 -3.11 22.49 -4.44
CA LEU A 149 -3.49 21.13 -4.81
C LEU A 149 -4.73 20.70 -4.02
N GLN A 150 -5.83 20.42 -4.73
CA GLN A 150 -7.09 19.97 -4.11
C GLN A 150 -6.89 18.73 -3.23
N LEU A 151 -6.08 17.79 -3.70
CA LEU A 151 -5.76 16.58 -2.95
C LEU A 151 -5.03 16.88 -1.64
N ALA A 152 -4.08 17.82 -1.63
CA ALA A 152 -3.37 18.20 -0.41
C ALA A 152 -4.34 18.74 0.65
N ARG A 153 -5.43 19.40 0.27
CA ARG A 153 -6.47 19.83 1.23
C ARG A 153 -7.14 18.65 1.93
N GLN A 154 -7.34 17.53 1.24
CA GLN A 154 -7.91 16.31 1.83
C GLN A 154 -6.95 15.62 2.78
N LEU A 155 -5.65 15.76 2.55
CA LEU A 155 -4.61 15.14 3.39
C LEU A 155 -4.28 15.94 4.65
N ARG A 156 -4.97 17.05 4.92
CA ARG A 156 -4.77 17.84 6.16
C ARG A 156 -5.44 17.17 7.35
N PRO A 157 -4.83 17.23 8.55
CA PRO A 157 -5.52 16.84 9.78
C PRO A 157 -6.82 17.63 9.94
N GLY A 158 -7.90 16.93 10.30
CA GLY A 158 -9.24 17.52 10.44
C GLY A 158 -9.94 17.90 9.14
N SER A 159 -9.42 17.48 7.97
CA SER A 159 -10.16 17.60 6.71
C SER A 159 -11.44 16.74 6.72
N GLU A 160 -12.37 17.01 5.83
CA GLU A 160 -13.59 16.19 5.66
C GLU A 160 -13.26 14.72 5.39
N LEU A 161 -12.19 14.42 4.66
CA LEU A 161 -11.75 13.05 4.43
C LEU A 161 -11.27 12.38 5.73
N MET A 162 -10.49 13.09 6.56
CA MET A 162 -10.00 12.53 7.83
C MET A 162 -11.14 12.35 8.84
N ILE A 163 -12.10 13.27 8.86
CA ILE A 163 -13.32 13.16 9.68
C ILE A 163 -14.12 11.93 9.25
N GLU A 164 -14.35 11.77 7.95
CA GLU A 164 -15.08 10.63 7.41
C GLU A 164 -14.39 9.29 7.73
N LEU A 165 -13.06 9.22 7.59
CA LEU A 165 -12.28 8.03 7.94
C LEU A 165 -12.22 7.74 9.45
N ALA A 166 -12.65 8.68 10.30
CA ALA A 166 -12.78 8.51 11.74
C ALA A 166 -14.21 8.14 12.18
N GLU A 167 -15.20 8.19 11.27
CA GLU A 167 -16.55 7.71 11.55
C GLU A 167 -16.55 6.18 11.75
N PRO A 168 -17.48 5.63 12.56
CA PRO A 168 -17.59 4.20 12.78
C PRO A 168 -17.62 3.39 11.49
N ALA A 169 -16.91 2.27 11.49
CA ALA A 169 -16.79 1.35 10.37
C ALA A 169 -17.15 -0.09 10.81
N PRO A 170 -18.38 -0.30 11.33
CA PRO A 170 -18.78 -1.60 11.85
C PRO A 170 -18.74 -2.66 10.75
N GLY A 171 -18.18 -3.83 11.07
CA GLY A 171 -18.11 -4.96 10.14
C GLY A 171 -16.90 -4.94 9.20
N CYS A 172 -16.03 -3.93 9.25
CA CYS A 172 -14.75 -3.99 8.55
C CYS A 172 -13.87 -5.10 9.16
N THR A 173 -13.69 -6.20 8.44
CA THR A 173 -12.90 -7.37 8.90
C THR A 173 -11.45 -7.36 8.42
N THR A 174 -11.05 -6.39 7.61
CA THR A 174 -9.69 -6.30 7.08
C THR A 174 -8.67 -6.17 8.20
N GLU A 175 -7.63 -6.99 8.13
CA GLU A 175 -6.44 -6.89 8.96
C GLU A 175 -5.47 -5.89 8.33
N PHE A 176 -5.09 -4.86 9.09
CA PHE A 176 -4.14 -3.85 8.66
C PHE A 176 -2.76 -4.08 9.26
N VAL A 177 -1.73 -3.90 8.45
CA VAL A 177 -0.35 -3.73 8.93
C VAL A 177 0.16 -2.37 8.47
N ALA A 178 0.32 -1.45 9.41
CA ALA A 178 0.73 -0.07 9.14
C ALA A 178 2.19 0.15 9.51
N PHE A 179 3.05 0.21 8.50
CA PHE A 179 4.46 0.56 8.65
C PHE A 179 4.65 2.07 8.61
N SER A 180 5.35 2.59 9.62
CA SER A 180 5.74 4.00 9.72
C SER A 180 7.24 4.13 9.92
N GLY A 181 7.87 5.09 9.27
CA GLY A 181 9.31 5.36 9.42
C GLY A 181 9.54 6.44 10.47
N ASP A 182 10.52 6.28 11.36
CA ASP A 182 10.84 7.31 12.34
C ASP A 182 11.67 8.49 11.78
N ALA A 183 12.12 8.38 10.52
CA ALA A 183 12.78 9.44 9.76
C ALA A 183 11.87 10.04 8.67
N ASP A 184 10.56 9.77 8.70
CA ASP A 184 9.58 10.34 7.78
C ASP A 184 9.45 11.86 7.99
N GLN A 185 9.73 12.62 6.93
CA GLN A 185 9.66 14.09 6.92
C GLN A 185 8.42 14.64 6.21
N ILE A 186 7.55 13.75 5.73
CA ILE A 186 6.33 14.08 4.99
C ILE A 186 5.10 13.85 5.87
N VAL A 187 5.00 12.73 6.59
CA VAL A 187 3.89 12.47 7.51
C VAL A 187 4.23 13.03 8.88
N LEU A 188 3.82 14.28 9.12
CA LEU A 188 4.10 14.99 10.35
C LEU A 188 2.79 15.42 11.04
N PRO A 189 2.66 15.24 12.37
CA PRO A 189 3.59 14.51 13.25
C PRO A 189 3.61 13.00 12.94
N LEU A 190 4.73 12.32 13.20
CA LEU A 190 4.95 10.90 12.86
C LEU A 190 3.83 9.97 13.34
N ARG A 191 3.21 10.28 14.49
CA ARG A 191 2.07 9.51 15.03
C ARG A 191 0.89 9.43 14.05
N ASN A 192 0.75 10.38 13.12
CA ASN A 192 -0.32 10.37 12.14
C ASN A 192 -0.15 9.27 11.08
N ALA A 193 1.01 8.63 11.02
CA ALA A 193 1.23 7.43 10.22
C ALA A 193 0.70 6.14 10.88
N ARG A 194 0.29 6.21 12.16
CA ARG A 194 -0.36 5.11 12.85
C ARG A 194 -1.83 5.03 12.44
N LEU A 195 -2.32 3.82 12.19
CA LEU A 195 -3.74 3.56 12.03
C LEU A 195 -4.35 3.30 13.41
N GLU A 196 -5.00 4.32 13.96
CA GLU A 196 -5.75 4.26 15.20
C GLU A 196 -7.24 4.45 14.90
N HIS A 197 -8.04 3.40 15.07
CA HIS A 197 -9.48 3.44 14.86
C HIS A 197 -10.16 2.34 15.70
N PRO A 198 -11.25 2.61 16.42
CA PRO A 198 -11.90 1.63 17.30
C PRO A 198 -12.37 0.36 16.59
N ASP A 199 -12.87 0.49 15.36
CA ASP A 199 -13.44 -0.62 14.60
C ASP A 199 -12.44 -1.32 13.68
N LEU A 200 -11.20 -0.82 13.52
CA LEU A 200 -10.22 -1.41 12.61
C LEU A 200 -9.20 -2.23 13.37
N ARG A 201 -8.86 -3.39 12.83
CA ARG A 201 -7.81 -4.27 13.36
C ARG A 201 -6.49 -3.88 12.72
N ALA A 202 -5.66 -3.18 13.48
CA ALA A 202 -4.41 -2.62 12.96
C ALA A 202 -3.21 -2.96 13.83
N LEU A 203 -2.23 -3.65 13.23
CA LEU A 203 -0.88 -3.75 13.75
C LEU A 203 -0.07 -2.55 13.26
N ASN A 204 0.41 -1.72 14.19
CA ASN A 204 1.25 -0.57 13.88
C ASN A 204 2.72 -0.93 14.12
N VAL A 205 3.55 -0.86 13.08
CA VAL A 205 4.99 -1.16 13.12
C VAL A 205 5.79 0.11 12.83
N GLN A 206 6.68 0.49 13.74
CA GLN A 206 7.61 1.60 13.51
C GLN A 206 8.97 1.05 13.07
N VAL A 207 9.49 1.57 11.96
CA VAL A 207 10.73 1.14 11.32
C VAL A 207 11.80 2.21 11.53
N HIS A 208 12.88 1.83 12.19
CA HIS A 208 13.98 2.74 12.50
C HIS A 208 14.78 3.10 11.25
N GLY A 209 15.06 4.38 11.06
CA GLY A 209 15.90 4.90 9.97
C GLY A 209 15.23 4.95 8.60
N ALA A 210 13.95 4.57 8.49
CA ALA A 210 13.19 4.66 7.26
C ALA A 210 12.58 6.05 7.09
N GLY A 211 12.83 6.71 5.96
CA GLY A 211 12.11 7.91 5.54
C GLY A 211 10.85 7.59 4.72
N HIS A 212 10.16 8.63 4.27
CA HIS A 212 8.85 8.49 3.62
C HIS A 212 8.90 7.63 2.36
N LEU A 213 9.91 7.81 1.51
CA LEU A 213 10.10 7.03 0.29
C LEU A 213 10.92 5.77 0.57
N GLY A 214 11.97 5.89 1.39
CA GLY A 214 12.87 4.78 1.72
C GLY A 214 12.19 3.60 2.42
N ILE A 215 11.02 3.80 3.06
CA ILE A 215 10.31 2.70 3.74
C ILE A 215 9.88 1.58 2.79
N ALA A 216 9.54 1.89 1.54
CA ALA A 216 9.05 0.90 0.57
C ALA A 216 10.15 -0.03 0.04
N SER A 217 11.41 0.44 0.07
CA SER A 217 12.60 -0.36 -0.26
C SER A 217 13.35 -0.85 0.99
N HIS A 218 12.81 -0.61 2.19
CA HIS A 218 13.46 -1.03 3.43
C HIS A 218 13.41 -2.55 3.59
N ARG A 219 14.58 -3.17 3.81
CA ARG A 219 14.72 -4.63 3.85
C ARG A 219 13.77 -5.31 4.82
N GLN A 220 13.69 -4.83 6.06
CA GLN A 220 12.78 -5.39 7.07
C GLN A 220 11.32 -5.35 6.60
N VAL A 221 10.89 -4.23 5.99
CA VAL A 221 9.51 -4.06 5.52
C VAL A 221 9.22 -5.04 4.40
N ILE A 222 10.12 -5.18 3.43
CA ILE A 222 9.98 -6.15 2.34
C ILE A 222 9.89 -7.58 2.88
N GLU A 223 10.77 -7.96 3.80
CA GLU A 223 10.79 -9.31 4.39
C GLU A 223 9.48 -9.61 5.14
N GLU A 224 8.96 -8.67 5.93
CA GLU A 224 7.69 -8.82 6.62
C GLU A 224 6.49 -8.88 5.66
N ILE A 225 6.45 -8.04 4.62
CA ILE A 225 5.39 -8.10 3.60
C ILE A 225 5.39 -9.45 2.87
N CYS A 226 6.57 -9.94 2.50
CA CYS A 226 6.67 -11.26 1.88
C CYS A 226 6.13 -12.35 2.81
N ALA A 227 6.53 -12.36 4.08
CA ALA A 227 6.05 -13.33 5.05
C ALA A 227 4.54 -13.26 5.28
N LEU A 228 3.93 -12.07 5.20
CA LEU A 228 2.48 -11.89 5.35
C LEU A 228 1.68 -12.52 4.20
N PHE A 229 2.23 -12.54 2.99
CA PHE A 229 1.53 -13.02 1.79
C PHE A 229 2.08 -14.34 1.24
N GLU A 230 3.09 -14.93 1.88
CA GLU A 230 3.58 -16.25 1.54
C GLU A 230 2.46 -17.30 1.74
N PRO A 231 2.21 -18.18 0.75
CA PRO A 231 1.22 -19.25 0.91
C PRO A 231 1.58 -20.12 2.10
N VAL A 232 0.61 -20.39 2.97
CA VAL A 232 0.77 -21.40 4.03
C VAL A 232 0.96 -22.75 3.35
N ARG A 233 2.21 -23.21 3.26
CA ARG A 233 2.50 -24.54 2.72
C ARG A 233 1.91 -25.58 3.65
N ALA A 234 0.91 -26.32 3.18
CA ALA A 234 0.46 -27.52 3.88
C ALA A 234 1.68 -28.46 4.08
N PRO A 235 1.83 -29.10 5.26
CA PRO A 235 2.91 -30.06 5.46
C PRO A 235 2.82 -31.16 4.40
N ALA A 236 3.93 -31.48 3.76
CA ALA A 236 4.00 -32.56 2.79
C ALA A 236 3.52 -33.85 3.46
N VAL A 237 2.39 -34.39 3.01
CA VAL A 237 1.93 -35.71 3.44
C VAL A 237 3.02 -36.71 3.05
N PRO A 238 3.67 -37.42 4.00
CA PRO A 238 4.67 -38.41 3.65
C PRO A 238 3.99 -39.47 2.81
N MET A 239 4.41 -39.62 1.55
CA MET A 239 3.98 -40.76 0.74
C MET A 239 4.44 -42.02 1.46
N SER A 240 3.50 -42.73 2.08
CA SER A 240 3.74 -44.05 2.64
C SER A 240 4.24 -44.94 1.50
N ARG A 241 5.52 -45.31 1.55
CA ARG A 241 6.04 -46.40 0.72
C ARG A 241 5.38 -47.68 1.25
N THR A 242 4.33 -48.12 0.57
CA THR A 242 3.86 -49.50 0.64
C THR A 242 4.97 -50.38 0.10
N ALA A 243 5.54 -51.20 0.99
CA ALA A 243 6.39 -52.34 0.66
C ALA A 243 5.53 -53.56 0.32
#